data_AF-A0A846T5T6-F1
#
_entry.id   AF-A0A846T5T6-F1
#
_cell.length_a   1.000
_cell.length_b   1.000
_cell.length_c   1.000
_cell.angle_alpha   90.00
_cell.angle_beta   90.00
_cell.angle_gamma   90.00
#
_symmetry.space_group_name_H-M   'P 1'
#
loop_
_entity.id
_entity.type
_entity.pdbx_description
1 polymer ?
#
loop_
_entity_poly.entity_id
_entity_poly.type
_entity_poly.pdbx_seq_one_letter_code
_entity_poly.pdbx_strand_id
1 'polypeptide(L)'
;MAAFCKKKGLVYPSSELYGGLAGFFDYGPYGSTLKRNIKDAWWKFHVDDRQDIVGIDASIMSPEAVWRASGHLASFADLMLESTKGGYKYRADKLIEEVLGLKVEGKPAAEIDRIVKEHGLVCPRTKAPFKPARAFSQMLPVQVEEGRPPAYLRGETAQMIFTNFRLVQEHARLALPFGIAQVGKAFRNEISPRNFLFRMREFEQMEIEYFIHPSARDCPFLSEVGGLSLNVCSAAMQERGEEQRSFSVEELLKGRVMIPWHVYWLALEVSWFVGLGVRPENLRVRQHLADEKSHYSSDTWDLEYRFPFGWQELEGIANRTDYDLRQHMDASGQDLRLFDEETKEKFL
;
A
#
# COMPACT_ATOMS: atom_id res chain seq x y z
N MET A 1 -3.74 -23.31 5.64
CA MET A 1 -4.72 -22.43 4.96
C MET A 1 -4.85 -22.73 3.47
N ALA A 2 -3.80 -22.59 2.65
CA ALA A 2 -3.88 -22.77 1.19
C ALA A 2 -4.54 -24.09 0.74
N ALA A 3 -4.15 -25.24 1.33
CA ALA A 3 -4.77 -26.53 1.03
C ALA A 3 -6.27 -26.58 1.36
N PHE A 4 -6.71 -25.89 2.41
CA PHE A 4 -8.12 -25.78 2.78
C PHE A 4 -8.88 -24.93 1.74
N CYS A 5 -8.35 -23.75 1.39
CA CYS A 5 -8.97 -22.87 0.39
C CYS A 5 -9.13 -23.58 -0.95
N LYS A 6 -8.11 -24.33 -1.38
CA LYS A 6 -8.18 -25.16 -2.59
C LYS A 6 -9.27 -26.24 -2.47
N LYS A 7 -9.26 -27.05 -1.42
CA LYS A 7 -10.25 -28.12 -1.20
C LYS A 7 -11.69 -27.59 -1.13
N LYS A 8 -11.87 -26.35 -0.68
CA LYS A 8 -13.17 -25.70 -0.56
C LYS A 8 -13.59 -24.89 -1.79
N GLY A 9 -12.78 -24.85 -2.86
CA GLY A 9 -13.12 -24.13 -4.07
C GLY A 9 -13.05 -22.61 -3.96
N LEU A 10 -12.20 -22.11 -3.05
CA LEU A 10 -11.99 -20.67 -2.83
C LEU A 10 -10.87 -20.13 -3.72
N VAL A 11 -9.66 -20.67 -3.60
CA VAL A 11 -8.47 -20.11 -4.28
C VAL A 11 -7.53 -21.23 -4.69
N TYR A 12 -6.96 -21.10 -5.90
CA TYR A 12 -6.06 -22.05 -6.52
C TYR A 12 -4.75 -21.36 -6.95
N PRO A 13 -3.61 -22.08 -7.00
CA PRO A 13 -2.45 -21.60 -7.73
C PRO A 13 -2.83 -21.34 -9.19
N SER A 14 -2.45 -20.18 -9.74
CA SER A 14 -2.79 -19.88 -11.13
C SER A 14 -2.09 -20.83 -12.08
N SER A 15 -2.80 -21.35 -13.09
CA SER A 15 -2.27 -22.28 -14.09
C SER A 15 -1.66 -23.56 -13.49
N GLU A 16 -2.28 -24.11 -12.45
CA GLU A 16 -1.74 -25.26 -11.70
C GLU A 16 -1.42 -26.50 -12.56
N LEU A 17 -2.21 -26.78 -13.61
CA LEU A 17 -1.95 -27.88 -14.56
C LEU A 17 -0.59 -27.77 -15.26
N TYR A 18 -0.04 -26.56 -15.35
CA TYR A 18 1.27 -26.26 -15.95
C TYR A 18 2.38 -26.04 -14.91
N GLY A 19 2.16 -26.46 -13.66
CA GLY A 19 3.12 -26.30 -12.56
C GLY A 19 2.96 -25.01 -11.75
N GLY A 20 2.02 -24.15 -12.15
CA GLY A 20 1.68 -22.92 -11.45
C GLY A 20 2.63 -21.75 -11.69
N LEU A 21 2.18 -20.54 -11.38
CA LEU A 21 3.00 -19.32 -11.41
C LEU A 21 3.09 -18.68 -10.03
N ALA A 22 4.30 -18.57 -9.48
CA ALA A 22 4.52 -18.09 -8.12
C ALA A 22 4.02 -16.64 -7.94
N GLY A 23 3.18 -16.41 -6.92
CA GLY A 23 2.59 -15.11 -6.62
C GLY A 23 1.31 -14.79 -7.40
N PHE A 24 0.78 -15.73 -8.20
CA PHE A 24 -0.47 -15.58 -8.94
C PHE A 24 -1.47 -16.65 -8.53
N PHE A 25 -2.72 -16.24 -8.38
CA PHE A 25 -3.78 -17.10 -7.85
C PHE A 25 -5.10 -16.89 -8.59
N ASP A 26 -5.80 -17.99 -8.83
CA ASP A 26 -7.13 -17.99 -9.43
C ASP A 26 -8.17 -18.15 -8.31
N TYR A 27 -9.27 -17.39 -8.38
CA TYR A 27 -10.37 -17.49 -7.42
C TYR A 27 -11.45 -18.44 -7.99
N GLY A 28 -11.71 -19.55 -7.27
CA GLY A 28 -12.74 -20.53 -7.63
C GLY A 28 -14.16 -20.02 -7.40
N PRO A 29 -15.21 -20.85 -7.62
CA PRO A 29 -16.60 -20.40 -7.60
C PRO A 29 -17.03 -19.65 -6.32
N TYR A 30 -16.58 -20.13 -5.16
CA TYR A 30 -16.89 -19.47 -3.89
C TYR A 30 -15.96 -18.28 -3.63
N GLY A 31 -14.70 -18.37 -4.04
CA GLY A 31 -13.72 -17.30 -3.83
C GLY A 31 -14.01 -16.08 -4.70
N SER A 32 -14.46 -16.28 -5.94
CA SER A 32 -14.83 -15.20 -6.85
C SER A 32 -16.05 -14.43 -6.32
N THR A 33 -17.04 -15.15 -5.81
CA THR A 33 -18.22 -14.56 -5.16
C THR A 33 -17.84 -13.82 -3.88
N LEU A 34 -17.04 -14.44 -3.00
CA LEU A 34 -16.57 -13.79 -1.77
C LEU A 34 -15.77 -12.51 -2.07
N LYS A 35 -14.83 -12.58 -3.01
CA LYS A 35 -14.01 -11.43 -3.43
C LYS A 35 -14.90 -10.31 -3.97
N ARG A 36 -15.88 -10.65 -4.82
CA ARG A 36 -16.85 -9.67 -5.33
C ARG A 36 -17.64 -9.03 -4.18
N ASN A 37 -18.20 -9.82 -3.27
CA ASN A 37 -18.99 -9.31 -2.16
C ASN A 37 -18.18 -8.35 -1.27
N ILE A 38 -16.89 -8.62 -1.03
CA ILE A 38 -16.02 -7.72 -0.26
C ILE A 38 -15.84 -6.39 -0.98
N LYS A 39 -15.62 -6.41 -2.30
CA LYS A 39 -15.47 -5.18 -3.10
C LYS A 39 -16.75 -4.39 -3.20
N ASP A 40 -17.86 -5.07 -3.44
CA ASP A 40 -19.18 -4.44 -3.53
C ASP A 40 -19.53 -3.80 -2.16
N ALA A 41 -19.18 -4.46 -1.05
CA ALA A 41 -19.34 -3.89 0.30
C ALA A 41 -18.41 -2.71 0.57
N TRP A 42 -17.15 -2.77 0.13
CA TRP A 42 -16.20 -1.66 0.25
C TRP A 42 -16.68 -0.46 -0.56
N TRP A 43 -17.05 -0.67 -1.82
CA TRP A 43 -17.52 0.38 -2.72
C TRP A 43 -18.79 1.03 -2.21
N LYS A 44 -19.75 0.21 -1.75
CA LYS A 44 -20.98 0.73 -1.15
C LYS A 44 -20.68 1.64 0.05
N PHE A 45 -19.84 1.18 0.97
CA PHE A 45 -19.57 1.91 2.22
C PHE A 45 -18.74 3.18 2.00
N HIS A 46 -17.70 3.12 1.16
CA HIS A 46 -16.76 4.23 0.97
C HIS A 46 -17.11 5.15 -0.18
N VAL A 47 -18.00 4.74 -1.10
CA VAL A 47 -18.36 5.53 -2.28
C VAL A 47 -19.86 5.77 -2.33
N ASP A 48 -20.69 4.73 -2.47
CA ASP A 48 -22.12 4.94 -2.73
C ASP A 48 -22.88 5.56 -1.54
N ASP A 49 -22.49 5.24 -0.31
CA ASP A 49 -23.11 5.75 0.92
C ASP A 49 -22.51 7.09 1.38
N ARG A 50 -21.60 7.69 0.59
CA ARG A 50 -20.95 8.97 0.86
C ARG A 50 -21.30 10.00 -0.22
N GLN A 51 -21.35 11.28 0.17
CA GLN A 51 -21.62 12.38 -0.76
C GLN A 51 -20.34 13.07 -1.26
N ASP A 52 -19.23 12.85 -0.57
CA ASP A 52 -17.95 13.54 -0.76
C ASP A 52 -16.92 12.68 -1.49
N ILE A 53 -17.26 11.46 -1.91
CA ILE A 53 -16.35 10.55 -2.64
C ILE A 53 -16.99 10.11 -3.94
N VAL A 54 -16.21 10.16 -5.03
CA VAL A 54 -16.62 9.63 -6.34
C VAL A 54 -15.68 8.54 -6.82
N GLY A 55 -16.18 7.65 -7.67
CA GLY A 55 -15.41 6.54 -8.23
C GLY A 55 -14.83 6.82 -9.62
N ILE A 56 -13.66 6.26 -9.90
CA ILE A 56 -13.14 6.10 -11.26
C ILE A 56 -12.73 4.66 -11.55
N ASP A 57 -12.72 4.28 -12.83
CA ASP A 57 -12.10 3.05 -13.32
C ASP A 57 -11.10 3.42 -14.44
N ALA A 58 -9.81 3.43 -14.07
CA ALA A 58 -8.76 3.85 -14.96
C ALA A 58 -7.93 2.67 -15.48
N SER A 59 -7.20 2.92 -16.57
CA SER A 59 -6.34 1.93 -17.21
C SER A 59 -5.37 1.26 -16.23
N ILE A 60 -5.18 -0.05 -16.42
CA ILE A 60 -4.16 -0.84 -15.71
C ILE A 60 -2.75 -0.46 -16.19
N MET A 61 -2.63 -0.05 -17.45
CA MET A 61 -1.36 0.29 -18.08
C MET A 61 -1.22 1.78 -18.25
N SER A 62 -0.03 2.30 -17.95
CA SER A 62 0.31 3.71 -18.15
C SER A 62 1.72 3.89 -18.72
N PRO A 63 1.98 4.99 -19.45
CA PRO A 63 3.30 5.28 -20.00
C PRO A 63 4.38 5.38 -18.92
N GLU A 64 5.63 5.07 -19.27
CA GLU A 64 6.80 5.20 -18.38
C GLU A 64 6.90 6.56 -17.68
N ALA A 65 6.50 7.65 -18.36
CA ALA A 65 6.56 9.01 -17.83
C ALA A 65 5.78 9.18 -16.51
N VAL A 66 4.62 8.52 -16.36
CA VAL A 66 3.80 8.58 -15.13
C VAL A 66 4.54 7.97 -13.94
N TRP A 67 5.19 6.83 -14.16
CA TRP A 67 5.95 6.10 -13.14
C TRP A 67 7.30 6.74 -12.83
N ARG A 68 7.85 7.49 -13.79
CA ARG A 68 9.03 8.32 -13.56
C ARG A 68 8.68 9.54 -12.72
N ALA A 69 7.61 10.26 -13.06
CA ALA A 69 7.14 11.46 -12.35
C ALA A 69 6.84 11.14 -10.88
N SER A 70 6.10 10.05 -10.63
CA SER A 70 5.79 9.59 -9.27
C SER A 70 6.98 8.98 -8.51
N GLY A 71 8.16 8.87 -9.12
CA GLY A 71 9.36 8.32 -8.48
C GLY A 71 9.40 6.79 -8.35
N HIS A 72 8.38 6.07 -8.84
CA HIS A 72 8.33 4.60 -8.78
C HIS A 72 9.51 3.96 -9.52
N LEU A 73 9.90 4.45 -10.69
CA LEU A 73 11.04 3.84 -11.41
C LEU A 73 12.38 3.97 -10.67
N ALA A 74 12.51 4.95 -9.77
CA ALA A 74 13.70 5.14 -8.96
C ALA A 74 13.63 4.41 -7.61
N SER A 75 12.45 4.38 -6.98
CA SER A 75 12.29 3.99 -5.57
C SER A 75 11.61 2.62 -5.37
N PHE A 76 10.87 2.12 -6.37
CA PHE A 76 10.20 0.80 -6.32
C PHE A 76 11.18 -0.33 -6.68
N ALA A 77 12.28 -0.42 -5.95
CA ALA A 77 13.28 -1.46 -6.14
C ALA A 77 13.71 -2.08 -4.81
N ASP A 78 13.67 -3.40 -4.76
CA ASP A 78 14.23 -4.15 -3.64
C ASP A 78 15.65 -4.61 -3.94
N LEU A 79 16.45 -4.81 -2.89
CA LEU A 79 17.71 -5.51 -3.02
C LEU A 79 17.49 -7.01 -3.05
N MET A 80 18.08 -7.67 -4.05
CA MET A 80 17.95 -9.10 -4.28
C MET A 80 19.27 -9.83 -4.08
N LEU A 81 19.22 -10.94 -3.35
CA LEU A 81 20.29 -11.93 -3.26
C LEU A 81 19.93 -13.16 -4.11
N GLU A 82 20.80 -13.51 -5.06
CA GLU A 82 20.63 -14.67 -5.93
C GLU A 82 21.70 -15.72 -5.63
N SER A 83 21.28 -16.96 -5.39
CA SER A 83 22.21 -18.05 -5.12
C SER A 83 23.05 -18.36 -6.35
N THR A 84 24.35 -18.61 -6.14
CA THR A 84 25.26 -19.07 -7.21
C THR A 84 24.90 -20.45 -7.76
N LYS A 85 24.06 -21.22 -7.05
CA LYS A 85 23.51 -22.50 -7.51
C LYS A 85 21.98 -22.51 -7.47
N GLY A 86 21.34 -23.05 -8.52
CA GLY A 86 19.90 -23.32 -8.54
C GLY A 86 18.98 -22.10 -8.78
N GLY A 87 19.52 -20.90 -9.00
CA GLY A 87 18.74 -19.72 -9.41
C GLY A 87 17.77 -19.17 -8.35
N TYR A 88 17.87 -19.63 -7.10
CA TYR A 88 17.02 -19.17 -6.00
C TYR A 88 17.30 -17.70 -5.65
N LYS A 89 16.23 -16.91 -5.54
CA LYS A 89 16.27 -15.47 -5.26
C LYS A 89 15.55 -15.16 -3.96
N TYR A 90 16.11 -14.23 -3.20
CA TYR A 90 15.57 -13.78 -1.92
C TYR A 90 15.64 -12.26 -1.87
N ARG A 91 14.63 -11.64 -1.25
CA ARG A 91 14.70 -10.23 -0.86
C ARG A 91 15.72 -10.13 0.28
N ALA A 92 16.71 -9.25 0.13
CA ALA A 92 17.92 -9.27 0.94
C ALA A 92 17.63 -8.97 2.42
N ASP A 93 16.86 -7.92 2.67
CA ASP A 93 16.44 -7.48 4.00
C ASP A 93 15.67 -8.57 4.75
N LYS A 94 14.70 -9.22 4.10
CA LYS A 94 13.88 -10.25 4.72
C LYS A 94 14.66 -11.52 5.00
N LEU A 95 15.59 -11.90 4.13
CA LEU A 95 16.44 -13.06 4.40
C LEU A 95 17.39 -12.79 5.57
N ILE A 96 17.99 -11.60 5.63
CA ILE A 96 18.90 -11.20 6.71
C ILE A 96 18.14 -11.10 8.04
N GLU A 97 16.95 -10.50 8.04
CA GLU A 97 16.08 -10.42 9.22
C GLU A 97 15.70 -11.83 9.72
N GLU A 98 15.31 -12.74 8.81
CA GLU A 98 14.88 -14.09 9.16
C GLU A 98 16.02 -14.98 9.70
N VAL A 99 17.23 -14.86 9.11
CA VAL A 99 18.36 -15.74 9.47
C VAL A 99 19.24 -15.15 10.56
N LEU A 100 19.42 -13.83 10.58
CA LEU A 100 20.34 -13.13 11.48
C LEU A 100 19.64 -12.26 12.52
N GLY A 101 18.33 -12.02 12.39
CA GLY A 101 17.60 -11.11 13.29
C GLY A 101 17.96 -9.63 13.12
N LEU A 102 18.64 -9.26 12.02
CA LEU A 102 19.10 -7.90 11.76
C LEU A 102 18.12 -7.15 10.86
N LYS A 103 17.70 -5.94 11.27
CA LYS A 103 16.96 -5.02 10.41
C LYS A 103 17.93 -4.25 9.53
N VAL A 104 17.80 -4.43 8.21
CA VAL A 104 18.72 -3.88 7.20
C VAL A 104 17.97 -3.20 6.04
N GLU A 105 16.69 -2.91 6.22
CA GLU A 105 15.87 -2.20 5.24
C GLU A 105 16.47 -0.82 4.95
N GLY A 106 16.43 -0.39 3.69
CA GLY A 106 17.03 0.88 3.23
C GLY A 106 18.57 0.90 3.10
N LYS A 107 19.30 -0.13 3.55
CA LYS A 107 20.77 -0.15 3.41
C LYS A 107 21.22 -0.33 1.95
N PRO A 108 22.34 0.29 1.53
CA PRO A 108 22.85 0.15 0.17
C PRO A 108 23.37 -1.26 -0.12
N ALA A 109 23.39 -1.66 -1.40
CA ALA A 109 23.83 -3.00 -1.83
C ALA A 109 25.22 -3.39 -1.32
N ALA A 110 26.17 -2.43 -1.31
CA ALA A 110 27.53 -2.66 -0.82
C ALA A 110 27.61 -2.93 0.70
N GLU A 111 26.62 -2.47 1.46
CA GLU A 111 26.50 -2.78 2.89
C GLU A 111 25.84 -4.14 3.09
N ILE A 112 24.80 -4.46 2.31
CA ILE A 112 24.19 -5.79 2.27
C ILE A 112 25.25 -6.87 1.96
N ASP A 113 26.07 -6.66 0.93
CA ASP A 113 27.14 -7.60 0.57
C ASP A 113 28.17 -7.79 1.69
N ARG A 114 28.48 -6.72 2.44
CA ARG A 114 29.35 -6.80 3.62
C ARG A 114 28.72 -7.65 4.72
N ILE A 115 27.46 -7.39 5.07
CA ILE A 115 26.73 -8.14 6.10
C ILE A 115 26.66 -9.63 5.75
N VAL A 116 26.32 -9.94 4.49
CA VAL A 116 26.26 -11.32 3.97
C VAL A 116 27.61 -12.02 4.15
N LYS A 117 28.72 -11.34 3.82
CA LYS A 117 30.06 -11.90 3.91
C LYS A 117 30.53 -12.08 5.37
N GLU A 118 30.35 -11.06 6.20
CA GLU A 118 30.79 -11.06 7.60
C GLU A 118 30.09 -12.14 8.43
N HIS A 119 28.80 -12.37 8.16
CA HIS A 119 28.00 -13.38 8.87
C HIS A 119 28.03 -14.76 8.18
N GLY A 120 28.75 -14.92 7.07
CA GLY A 120 28.82 -16.18 6.32
C GLY A 120 27.46 -16.65 5.81
N LEU A 121 26.56 -15.71 5.47
CA LEU A 121 25.19 -16.03 5.06
C LEU A 121 25.18 -16.75 3.70
N VAL A 122 24.60 -17.96 3.68
CA VAL A 122 24.47 -18.79 2.49
C VAL A 122 23.01 -19.03 2.13
N CYS A 123 22.75 -19.44 0.89
CA CYS A 123 21.41 -19.80 0.45
C CYS A 123 20.80 -20.89 1.34
N PRO A 124 19.62 -20.67 1.96
CA PRO A 124 19.01 -21.65 2.84
C PRO A 124 18.77 -23.01 2.18
N ARG A 125 18.46 -23.01 0.87
CA ARG A 125 18.13 -24.20 0.08
C ARG A 125 19.34 -24.93 -0.50
N THR A 126 20.28 -24.22 -1.09
CA THR A 126 21.42 -24.83 -1.82
C THR A 126 22.72 -24.83 -1.03
N LYS A 127 22.75 -24.12 0.10
CA LYS A 127 23.95 -23.85 0.92
C LYS A 127 25.08 -23.17 0.15
N ALA A 128 24.83 -22.71 -1.07
CA ALA A 128 25.80 -22.02 -1.90
C ALA A 128 25.86 -20.52 -1.57
N PRO A 129 27.00 -19.84 -1.81
CA PRO A 129 27.11 -18.40 -1.67
C PRO A 129 26.13 -17.63 -2.57
N PHE A 130 25.91 -16.37 -2.24
CA PHE A 130 25.14 -15.43 -3.06
C PHE A 130 26.04 -14.70 -4.05
N LYS A 131 25.46 -14.33 -5.21
CA LYS A 131 25.99 -13.29 -6.10
C LYS A 131 25.88 -11.92 -5.40
N PRO A 132 26.64 -10.90 -5.84
CA PRO A 132 26.50 -9.55 -5.31
C PRO A 132 25.06 -9.05 -5.34
N ALA A 133 24.66 -8.38 -4.26
CA ALA A 133 23.34 -7.79 -4.12
C ALA A 133 23.09 -6.79 -5.25
N ARG A 134 21.90 -6.84 -5.83
CA ARG A 134 21.50 -5.92 -6.89
C ARG A 134 20.08 -5.42 -6.71
N ALA A 135 19.82 -4.22 -7.21
CA ALA A 135 18.47 -3.69 -7.31
C ALA A 135 17.62 -4.56 -8.24
N PHE A 136 16.37 -4.74 -7.85
CA PHE A 136 15.35 -5.45 -8.59
C PHE A 136 14.08 -4.59 -8.59
N SER A 137 13.73 -4.05 -9.77
CA SER A 137 12.52 -3.24 -9.91
C SER A 137 11.27 -4.09 -9.66
N GLN A 138 10.39 -3.58 -8.82
CA GLN A 138 9.07 -4.15 -8.60
C GLN A 138 8.07 -3.76 -9.70
N MET A 139 8.40 -2.81 -10.58
CA MET A 139 7.53 -2.43 -11.69
C MET A 139 7.60 -3.46 -12.82
N LEU A 140 6.47 -3.75 -13.47
CA LEU A 140 6.37 -4.70 -14.57
C LEU A 140 6.19 -3.97 -15.92
N PRO A 141 7.24 -3.90 -16.75
CA PRO A 141 7.14 -3.28 -18.08
C PRO A 141 6.38 -4.17 -19.06
N VAL A 142 5.67 -3.55 -19.98
CA VAL A 142 4.95 -4.19 -21.09
C VAL A 142 5.27 -3.44 -22.38
N GLN A 143 5.78 -4.17 -23.36
CA GLN A 143 6.00 -3.63 -24.70
C GLN A 143 4.66 -3.62 -25.46
N VAL A 144 4.07 -2.45 -25.67
CA VAL A 144 2.79 -2.30 -26.40
C VAL A 144 3.02 -2.26 -27.90
N GLU A 145 4.05 -1.53 -28.34
CA GLU A 145 4.42 -1.37 -29.76
C GLU A 145 5.93 -1.50 -29.91
N GLU A 146 6.40 -2.17 -30.96
CA GLU A 146 7.82 -2.28 -31.26
C GLU A 146 8.45 -0.89 -31.52
N GLY A 147 9.66 -0.67 -31.00
CA GLY A 147 10.39 0.58 -31.20
C GLY A 147 9.92 1.78 -30.35
N ARG A 148 8.90 1.62 -29.51
CA ARG A 148 8.45 2.63 -28.52
C ARG A 148 8.99 2.32 -27.11
N PRO A 149 9.08 3.33 -26.21
CA PRO A 149 9.29 3.08 -24.79
C PRO A 149 8.23 2.14 -24.21
N PRO A 150 8.57 1.32 -23.20
CA PRO A 150 7.60 0.42 -22.59
C PRO A 150 6.51 1.20 -21.84
N ALA A 151 5.32 0.63 -21.79
CA ALA A 151 4.33 0.96 -20.76
C ALA A 151 4.60 0.10 -19.53
N TYR A 152 3.91 0.37 -18.42
CA TYR A 152 4.00 -0.44 -17.21
C TYR A 152 2.63 -0.83 -16.71
N LEU A 153 2.51 -2.07 -16.21
CA LEU A 153 1.41 -2.45 -15.33
C LEU A 153 1.53 -1.62 -14.05
N ARG A 154 0.41 -1.09 -13.59
CA ARG A 154 0.37 -0.22 -12.42
C ARG A 154 0.73 -0.96 -11.13
N GLY A 155 1.63 -0.37 -10.34
CA GLY A 155 2.06 -0.88 -9.02
C GLY A 155 1.10 -0.54 -7.86
N GLU A 156 0.23 0.44 -8.12
CA GLU A 156 -0.85 0.95 -7.27
C GLU A 156 -1.94 1.56 -8.17
N THR A 157 -3.12 1.86 -7.62
CA THR A 157 -4.22 2.49 -8.37
C THR A 157 -4.22 4.03 -8.24
N ALA A 158 -3.64 4.57 -7.17
CA ALA A 158 -3.51 5.99 -6.83
C ALA A 158 -3.05 6.89 -7.99
N GLN A 159 -2.02 6.49 -8.74
CA GLN A 159 -1.45 7.34 -9.82
C GLN A 159 -2.47 7.75 -10.89
N MET A 160 -3.46 6.91 -11.13
CA MET A 160 -4.51 7.19 -12.11
C MET A 160 -5.56 8.17 -11.57
N ILE A 161 -5.70 8.26 -10.25
CA ILE A 161 -6.51 9.28 -9.61
C ILE A 161 -5.83 10.64 -9.77
N PHE A 162 -4.53 10.74 -9.46
CA PHE A 162 -3.78 12.00 -9.58
C PHE A 162 -3.72 12.51 -11.03
N THR A 163 -3.48 11.63 -11.99
CA THR A 163 -3.42 12.03 -13.41
C THR A 163 -4.78 12.45 -13.99
N ASN A 164 -5.89 12.03 -13.38
CA ASN A 164 -7.25 12.46 -13.74
C ASN A 164 -7.86 13.48 -12.77
N PHE A 165 -7.09 13.97 -11.78
CA PHE A 165 -7.58 14.79 -10.67
C PHE A 165 -8.48 15.95 -11.13
N ARG A 166 -8.01 16.75 -12.10
CA ARG A 166 -8.77 17.89 -12.62
C ARG A 166 -10.03 17.51 -13.35
N LEU A 167 -9.95 16.52 -14.24
CA LEU A 167 -11.10 16.06 -15.02
C LEU A 167 -12.21 15.55 -14.09
N VAL A 168 -11.84 14.78 -13.07
CA VAL A 168 -12.81 14.25 -12.10
C VAL A 168 -13.37 15.37 -11.23
N GLN A 169 -12.51 16.22 -10.66
CA GLN A 169 -12.92 17.33 -9.81
C GLN A 169 -13.90 18.28 -10.53
N GLU A 170 -13.61 18.63 -11.79
CA GLU A 170 -14.45 19.53 -12.59
C GLU A 170 -15.77 18.88 -13.01
N HIS A 171 -15.72 17.66 -13.56
CA HIS A 171 -16.92 16.99 -14.09
C HIS A 171 -17.87 16.51 -13.00
N ALA A 172 -17.34 16.09 -11.85
CA ALA A 172 -18.14 15.76 -10.68
C ALA A 172 -18.46 16.99 -9.81
N ARG A 173 -17.95 18.18 -10.17
CA ARG A 173 -18.19 19.47 -9.48
C ARG A 173 -17.84 19.41 -7.99
N LEU A 174 -16.71 18.79 -7.67
CA LEU A 174 -16.30 18.53 -6.30
C LEU A 174 -15.69 19.79 -5.67
N ALA A 175 -16.11 20.09 -4.46
CA ALA A 175 -15.51 21.11 -3.60
C ALA A 175 -14.77 20.41 -2.45
N LEU A 176 -13.68 21.01 -1.97
CA LEU A 176 -12.93 20.43 -0.84
C LEU A 176 -13.76 20.45 0.46
N PRO A 177 -13.60 19.45 1.33
CA PRO A 177 -12.85 18.21 1.09
C PRO A 177 -13.62 17.22 0.22
N PHE A 178 -12.91 16.42 -0.59
CA PHE A 178 -13.51 15.34 -1.38
C PHE A 178 -12.54 14.19 -1.62
N GLY A 179 -13.05 13.01 -1.92
CA GLY A 179 -12.27 11.83 -2.30
C GLY A 179 -12.52 11.39 -3.72
N ILE A 180 -11.52 10.73 -4.29
CA ILE A 180 -11.68 9.94 -5.51
C ILE A 180 -11.22 8.53 -5.18
N ALA A 181 -12.10 7.55 -5.41
CA ALA A 181 -11.88 6.15 -5.11
C ALA A 181 -11.64 5.34 -6.39
N GLN A 182 -10.84 4.29 -6.27
CA GLN A 182 -10.66 3.31 -7.33
C GLN A 182 -10.49 1.91 -6.74
N VAL A 183 -11.13 0.94 -7.38
CA VAL A 183 -10.95 -0.50 -7.09
C VAL A 183 -10.43 -1.19 -8.33
N GLY A 184 -9.31 -1.87 -8.23
CA GLY A 184 -8.83 -2.65 -9.36
C GLY A 184 -7.49 -3.34 -9.14
N LYS A 185 -6.99 -3.96 -10.21
CA LYS A 185 -5.75 -4.74 -10.13
C LYS A 185 -4.52 -3.85 -10.01
N ALA A 186 -3.55 -4.30 -9.22
CA ALA A 186 -2.21 -3.77 -9.16
C ALA A 186 -1.19 -4.91 -9.21
N PHE A 187 0.02 -4.57 -9.66
CA PHE A 187 1.04 -5.53 -10.00
C PHE A 187 2.38 -5.14 -9.39
N ARG A 188 2.96 -6.03 -8.59
CA ARG A 188 4.30 -5.84 -8.01
C ARG A 188 5.15 -7.05 -8.30
N ASN A 189 6.32 -6.87 -8.91
CA ASN A 189 7.26 -7.94 -9.21
C ASN A 189 7.97 -8.39 -7.93
N GLU A 190 7.24 -8.97 -7.00
CA GLU A 190 7.76 -9.43 -5.72
C GLU A 190 8.83 -10.51 -5.95
N ILE A 191 10.00 -10.35 -5.33
CA ILE A 191 11.17 -11.23 -5.55
C ILE A 191 10.83 -12.65 -5.13
N SER A 192 10.20 -12.81 -3.97
CA SER A 192 9.88 -14.11 -3.39
C SER A 192 8.48 -14.11 -2.77
N PRO A 193 7.42 -14.31 -3.58
CA PRO A 193 6.04 -14.39 -3.10
C PRO A 193 5.90 -15.48 -2.03
N ARG A 194 5.29 -15.13 -0.88
CA ARG A 194 5.17 -16.01 0.30
C ARG A 194 3.88 -15.75 1.07
N ASN A 195 3.58 -16.58 2.06
CA ASN A 195 2.40 -16.43 2.93
C ASN A 195 1.05 -16.40 2.18
N PHE A 196 0.92 -17.24 1.14
CA PHE A 196 -0.31 -17.41 0.37
C PHE A 196 -0.76 -16.11 -0.32
N LEU A 197 -1.98 -15.62 -0.06
CA LEU A 197 -2.51 -14.39 -0.66
C LEU A 197 -1.87 -13.11 -0.12
N PHE A 198 -1.02 -13.20 0.91
CA PHE A 198 -0.47 -12.03 1.58
C PHE A 198 0.63 -11.33 0.77
N ARG A 199 1.49 -12.09 0.06
CA ARG A 199 2.48 -11.53 -0.87
C ARG A 199 2.28 -12.11 -2.25
N MET A 200 1.55 -11.36 -3.08
CA MET A 200 1.23 -11.70 -4.46
C MET A 200 1.94 -10.77 -5.44
N ARG A 201 1.97 -11.15 -6.72
CA ARG A 201 2.44 -10.30 -7.81
C ARG A 201 1.32 -9.61 -8.57
N GLU A 202 0.12 -10.15 -8.48
CA GLU A 202 -1.12 -9.58 -8.98
C GLU A 202 -2.15 -9.64 -7.85
N PHE A 203 -2.71 -8.49 -7.51
CA PHE A 203 -3.71 -8.37 -6.45
C PHE A 203 -4.69 -7.26 -6.77
N GLU A 204 -5.78 -7.18 -6.02
CA GLU A 204 -6.71 -6.05 -6.12
C GLU A 204 -6.47 -5.12 -4.94
N GLN A 205 -6.43 -3.83 -5.23
CA GLN A 205 -6.41 -2.77 -4.24
C GLN A 205 -7.70 -1.96 -4.35
N MET A 206 -8.03 -1.34 -3.23
CA MET A 206 -9.15 -0.42 -3.08
C MET A 206 -8.53 0.80 -2.42
N GLU A 207 -8.39 1.90 -3.16
CA GLU A 207 -7.68 3.09 -2.71
C GLU A 207 -8.58 4.31 -2.85
N ILE A 208 -8.44 5.23 -1.90
CA ILE A 208 -9.10 6.53 -1.89
C ILE A 208 -8.00 7.57 -1.77
N GLU A 209 -7.93 8.48 -2.72
CA GLU A 209 -7.16 9.71 -2.55
C GLU A 209 -8.12 10.78 -2.06
N TYR A 210 -7.94 11.20 -0.81
CA TYR A 210 -8.83 12.16 -0.15
C TYR A 210 -8.15 13.53 -0.06
N PHE A 211 -8.68 14.50 -0.79
CA PHE A 211 -8.13 15.83 -0.96
C PHE A 211 -8.75 16.79 0.06
N ILE A 212 -7.90 17.49 0.80
CA ILE A 212 -8.29 18.47 1.81
C ILE A 212 -7.54 19.77 1.56
N HIS A 213 -8.12 20.89 2.00
CA HIS A 213 -7.44 22.18 1.91
C HIS A 213 -6.17 22.19 2.79
N PRO A 214 -5.02 22.77 2.37
CA PRO A 214 -3.79 22.79 3.17
C PRO A 214 -3.91 23.44 4.55
N SER A 215 -4.88 24.35 4.71
CA SER A 215 -5.20 24.98 6.00
C SER A 215 -6.19 24.17 6.86
N ALA A 216 -6.77 23.09 6.36
CA ALA A 216 -7.74 22.27 7.09
C ALA A 216 -7.06 21.55 8.26
N ARG A 217 -7.23 22.10 9.47
CA ARG A 217 -6.67 21.54 10.71
C ARG A 217 -7.57 20.51 11.36
N ASP A 218 -8.86 20.55 11.06
CA ASP A 218 -9.89 19.71 11.68
C ASP A 218 -10.59 18.84 10.64
N CYS A 219 -11.21 17.76 11.10
CA CYS A 219 -12.00 16.85 10.27
C CYS A 219 -13.49 17.01 10.63
N PRO A 220 -14.35 17.45 9.70
CA PRO A 220 -15.76 17.72 10.00
C PRO A 220 -16.56 16.44 10.31
N PHE A 221 -16.01 15.27 9.99
CA PHE A 221 -16.68 13.97 10.13
C PHE A 221 -16.37 13.26 11.46
N LEU A 222 -15.58 13.86 12.36
CA LEU A 222 -15.19 13.22 13.64
C LEU A 222 -16.37 12.75 14.49
N SER A 223 -17.53 13.40 14.38
CA SER A 223 -18.73 13.00 15.12
C SER A 223 -19.24 11.59 14.76
N GLU A 224 -18.95 11.11 13.54
CA GLU A 224 -19.33 9.77 13.07
C GLU A 224 -18.58 8.65 13.79
N VAL A 225 -17.37 8.95 14.29
CA VAL A 225 -16.48 7.97 14.91
C VAL A 225 -16.23 8.21 16.40
N GLY A 226 -16.81 9.26 16.99
CA GLY A 226 -16.50 9.70 18.35
C GLY A 226 -16.69 8.64 19.44
N GLY A 227 -17.61 7.70 19.24
CA GLY A 227 -17.87 6.59 20.17
C GLY A 227 -16.90 5.40 20.05
N LEU A 228 -15.94 5.44 19.12
CA LEU A 228 -15.05 4.32 18.84
C LEU A 228 -13.76 4.39 19.66
N SER A 229 -13.08 3.24 19.73
CA SER A 229 -11.75 3.11 20.34
C SER A 229 -10.84 2.32 19.42
N LEU A 230 -9.55 2.66 19.43
CA LEU A 230 -8.52 2.07 18.59
C LEU A 230 -7.40 1.48 19.45
N ASN A 231 -6.94 0.30 19.07
CA ASN A 231 -5.71 -0.29 19.61
C ASN A 231 -4.52 0.34 18.89
N VAL A 232 -3.78 1.23 19.55
CA VAL A 232 -2.76 2.08 18.93
C VAL A 232 -1.37 1.66 19.36
N CYS A 233 -0.45 1.59 18.40
CA CYS A 233 0.98 1.40 18.58
C CYS A 233 1.73 2.54 17.87
N SER A 234 1.96 3.65 18.57
CA SER A 234 2.65 4.81 17.98
C SER A 234 4.14 4.57 17.77
N ALA A 235 4.82 5.44 17.03
CA ALA A 235 6.27 5.34 16.83
C ALA A 235 7.02 5.39 18.17
N ALA A 236 6.62 6.31 19.06
CA ALA A 236 7.21 6.44 20.39
C ALA A 236 6.98 5.19 21.27
N MET A 237 5.85 4.50 21.11
CA MET A 237 5.60 3.23 21.81
C MET A 237 6.53 2.12 21.29
N GLN A 238 6.70 2.04 19.96
CA GLN A 238 7.60 1.08 19.32
C GLN A 238 9.05 1.27 19.77
N GLU A 239 9.53 2.52 19.84
CA GLU A 239 10.88 2.84 20.33
C GLU A 239 11.11 2.42 21.78
N ARG A 240 10.07 2.43 22.61
CA ARG A 240 10.11 1.96 24.00
C ARG A 240 9.86 0.46 24.14
N GLY A 241 9.61 -0.26 23.05
CA GLY A 241 9.26 -1.68 23.07
C GLY A 241 7.90 -1.97 23.71
N GLU A 242 6.98 -1.00 23.68
CA GLU A 242 5.64 -1.13 24.25
C GLU A 242 4.67 -1.82 23.27
N GLU A 243 3.75 -2.61 23.81
CA GLU A 243 2.63 -3.16 23.04
C GLU A 243 1.54 -2.12 22.80
N GLN A 244 0.63 -2.40 21.86
CA GLN A 244 -0.51 -1.55 21.57
C GLN A 244 -1.39 -1.33 22.82
N ARG A 245 -1.98 -0.14 22.94
CA ARG A 245 -2.96 0.19 23.99
C ARG A 245 -4.24 0.71 23.36
N SER A 246 -5.37 0.47 24.02
CA SER A 246 -6.65 1.00 23.58
C SER A 246 -6.76 2.48 23.95
N PHE A 247 -7.16 3.31 22.99
CA PHE A 247 -7.49 4.72 23.19
C PHE A 247 -8.85 5.00 22.58
N SER A 248 -9.69 5.74 23.29
CA SER A 248 -10.88 6.36 22.70
C SER A 248 -10.48 7.42 21.68
N VAL A 249 -11.37 7.69 20.71
CA VAL A 249 -11.19 8.79 19.75
C VAL A 249 -10.97 10.13 20.47
N GLU A 250 -11.67 10.39 21.57
CA GLU A 250 -11.46 11.60 22.37
C GLU A 250 -10.06 11.71 22.96
N GLU A 251 -9.51 10.62 23.47
CA GLU A 251 -8.14 10.60 24.03
C GLU A 251 -7.09 10.84 22.95
N LEU A 252 -7.28 10.27 21.76
CA LEU A 252 -6.38 10.48 20.63
C LEU A 252 -6.34 11.95 20.19
N LEU A 253 -7.51 12.60 20.13
CA LEU A 253 -7.64 14.01 19.78
C LEU A 253 -7.07 14.93 20.88
N LYS A 254 -7.44 14.72 22.15
CA LYS A 254 -6.97 15.53 23.29
C LYS A 254 -5.47 15.39 23.50
N GLY A 255 -4.94 14.16 23.40
CA GLY A 255 -3.53 13.86 23.55
C GLY A 255 -2.65 14.31 22.37
N ARG A 256 -3.27 14.72 21.24
CA ARG A 256 -2.59 15.04 19.98
C ARG A 256 -1.63 13.94 19.53
N VAL A 257 -2.02 12.68 19.76
CA VAL A 257 -1.25 11.51 19.33
C VAL A 257 -1.22 11.42 17.80
N MET A 258 -2.28 11.93 17.18
CA MET A 258 -2.58 11.79 15.76
C MET A 258 -3.41 12.98 15.28
N ILE A 259 -3.26 13.38 14.02
CA ILE A 259 -4.06 14.46 13.44
C ILE A 259 -5.55 14.04 13.29
N PRO A 260 -6.51 14.98 13.38
CA PRO A 260 -7.95 14.68 13.28
C PRO A 260 -8.34 13.81 12.09
N TRP A 261 -7.76 14.05 10.92
CA TRP A 261 -8.03 13.27 9.71
C TRP A 261 -7.58 11.80 9.81
N HIS A 262 -6.39 11.54 10.37
CA HIS A 262 -5.96 10.17 10.61
C HIS A 262 -6.85 9.47 11.64
N VAL A 263 -7.28 10.18 12.69
CA VAL A 263 -8.19 9.62 13.70
C VAL A 263 -9.50 9.20 13.05
N TYR A 264 -10.07 10.06 12.20
CA TYR A 264 -11.29 9.77 11.46
C TYR A 264 -11.14 8.52 10.58
N TRP A 265 -10.18 8.53 9.66
CA TRP A 265 -10.00 7.45 8.69
C TRP A 265 -9.69 6.12 9.38
N LEU A 266 -8.74 6.07 10.32
CA LEU A 266 -8.40 4.84 11.02
C LEU A 266 -9.58 4.28 11.83
N ALA A 267 -10.38 5.15 12.46
CA ALA A 267 -11.56 4.70 13.20
C ALA A 267 -12.67 4.20 12.28
N LEU A 268 -12.87 4.86 11.14
CA LEU A 268 -13.82 4.43 10.12
C LEU A 268 -13.43 3.05 9.57
N GLU A 269 -12.17 2.84 9.21
CA GLU A 269 -11.69 1.56 8.67
C GLU A 269 -11.75 0.43 9.71
N VAL A 270 -11.35 0.69 10.96
CA VAL A 270 -11.51 -0.31 12.03
C VAL A 270 -12.98 -0.70 12.18
N SER A 271 -13.90 0.27 12.14
CA SER A 271 -15.34 0.00 12.19
C SER A 271 -15.80 -0.84 10.99
N TRP A 272 -15.33 -0.53 9.78
CA TRP A 272 -15.66 -1.27 8.57
C TRP A 272 -15.20 -2.73 8.65
N PHE A 273 -13.93 -2.98 8.98
CA PHE A 273 -13.41 -4.35 9.14
C PHE A 273 -14.15 -5.13 10.22
N VAL A 274 -14.43 -4.51 11.37
CA VAL A 274 -15.22 -5.14 12.44
C VAL A 274 -16.64 -5.45 11.97
N GLY A 275 -17.26 -4.55 11.19
CA GLY A 275 -18.55 -4.76 10.55
C GLY A 275 -18.59 -5.96 9.58
N LEU A 276 -17.46 -6.28 8.95
CA LEU A 276 -17.30 -7.50 8.13
C LEU A 276 -17.09 -8.78 8.95
N GLY A 277 -16.95 -8.66 10.27
CA GLY A 277 -16.71 -9.78 11.19
C GLY A 277 -15.23 -10.03 11.49
N VAL A 278 -14.34 -9.07 11.21
CA VAL A 278 -12.95 -9.14 11.68
C VAL A 278 -12.93 -8.95 13.20
N ARG A 279 -12.15 -9.78 13.89
CA ARG A 279 -12.05 -9.78 15.35
C ARG A 279 -11.24 -8.57 15.85
N PRO A 280 -11.82 -7.64 16.63
CA PRO A 280 -11.15 -6.40 17.06
C PRO A 280 -9.84 -6.64 17.82
N GLU A 281 -9.73 -7.70 18.60
CA GLU A 281 -8.51 -8.03 19.36
C GLU A 281 -7.31 -8.42 18.48
N ASN A 282 -7.57 -8.69 17.20
CA ASN A 282 -6.54 -8.96 16.20
C ASN A 282 -6.29 -7.74 15.30
N LEU A 283 -6.88 -6.58 15.57
CA LEU A 283 -6.63 -5.33 14.86
C LEU A 283 -5.83 -4.36 15.74
N ARG A 284 -4.89 -3.65 15.12
CA ARG A 284 -4.21 -2.49 15.70
C ARG A 284 -3.87 -1.46 14.63
N VAL A 285 -3.72 -0.21 15.03
CA VAL A 285 -3.16 0.85 14.18
C VAL A 285 -1.72 1.12 14.61
N ARG A 286 -0.78 1.06 13.66
CA ARG A 286 0.66 1.20 13.92
C ARG A 286 1.22 2.37 13.12
N GLN A 287 1.88 3.30 13.79
CA GLN A 287 2.54 4.41 13.11
C GLN A 287 3.85 3.93 12.47
N HIS A 288 4.19 4.43 11.28
CA HIS A 288 5.52 4.20 10.70
C HIS A 288 6.61 4.86 11.54
N LEU A 289 7.75 4.18 11.67
CA LEU A 289 8.98 4.79 12.19
C LEU A 289 9.58 5.78 11.18
N ALA A 290 10.51 6.62 11.64
CA ALA A 290 11.10 7.66 10.78
C ALA A 290 11.85 7.10 9.55
N ASP A 291 12.45 5.92 9.69
CA ASP A 291 13.17 5.18 8.65
C ASP A 291 12.27 4.31 7.75
N GLU A 292 11.03 4.06 8.17
CA GLU A 292 10.03 3.30 7.41
C GLU A 292 9.18 4.20 6.50
N LYS A 293 9.12 5.51 6.80
CA LYS A 293 8.29 6.45 6.04
C LYS A 293 8.76 6.57 4.59
N SER A 294 7.79 6.46 3.67
CA SER A 294 8.00 6.80 2.26
C SER A 294 8.38 8.27 2.13
N HIS A 295 9.26 8.60 1.18
CA HIS A 295 9.81 9.96 1.02
C HIS A 295 8.77 11.05 0.74
N TYR A 296 7.56 10.66 0.34
CA TYR A 296 6.43 11.54 0.05
C TYR A 296 5.41 11.64 1.18
N SER A 297 5.52 10.88 2.27
CA SER A 297 4.54 10.89 3.37
C SER A 297 5.05 11.68 4.58
N SER A 298 4.22 12.60 5.07
CA SER A 298 4.48 13.36 6.29
C SER A 298 4.25 12.51 7.55
N ASP A 299 3.21 11.67 7.54
CA ASP A 299 2.84 10.73 8.59
C ASP A 299 2.04 9.57 7.97
N THR A 300 2.30 8.34 8.42
CA THR A 300 1.64 7.13 7.91
C THR A 300 1.29 6.20 9.06
N TRP A 301 0.09 5.64 9.01
CA TRP A 301 -0.42 4.66 9.95
C TRP A 301 -0.96 3.45 9.21
N ASP A 302 -0.51 2.27 9.61
CA ASP A 302 -1.01 1.00 9.09
C ASP A 302 -2.10 0.46 10.01
N LEU A 303 -3.24 0.08 9.43
CA LEU A 303 -4.15 -0.86 10.07
C LEU A 303 -3.60 -2.27 9.87
N GLU A 304 -3.15 -2.89 10.94
CA GLU A 304 -2.53 -4.21 10.93
C GLU A 304 -3.46 -5.27 11.53
N TYR A 305 -3.36 -6.48 10.99
CA TYR A 305 -4.02 -7.67 11.52
C TYR A 305 -3.01 -8.68 12.07
N ARG A 306 -3.37 -9.32 13.19
CA ARG A 306 -2.58 -10.39 13.81
C ARG A 306 -2.82 -11.72 13.09
N PHE A 307 -2.07 -11.95 12.02
CA PHE A 307 -2.08 -13.23 11.31
C PHE A 307 -1.35 -14.32 12.13
N PRO A 308 -1.53 -15.61 11.79
CA PRO A 308 -0.74 -16.70 12.39
C PRO A 308 0.78 -16.57 12.23
N PHE A 309 1.24 -15.71 11.31
CA PHE A 309 2.65 -15.43 11.03
C PHE A 309 3.08 -14.03 11.51
N GLY A 310 2.29 -13.39 12.39
CA GLY A 310 2.61 -12.11 13.01
C GLY A 310 1.68 -10.97 12.59
N TRP A 311 1.93 -9.80 13.16
CA TRP A 311 1.28 -8.56 12.75
C TRP A 311 1.71 -8.18 11.35
N GLN A 312 0.74 -7.88 10.50
CA GLN A 312 1.00 -7.40 9.16
C GLN A 312 -0.08 -6.42 8.71
N GLU A 313 0.31 -5.48 7.86
CA GLU A 313 -0.55 -4.48 7.24
C GLU A 313 -1.72 -5.12 6.46
N LEU A 314 -2.92 -4.58 6.67
CA LEU A 314 -4.08 -4.74 5.79
C LEU A 314 -4.27 -3.52 4.89
N GLU A 315 -4.06 -2.33 5.47
CA GLU A 315 -4.30 -1.04 4.84
C GLU A 315 -3.37 0.02 5.43
N GLY A 316 -2.81 0.86 4.56
CA GLY A 316 -1.98 2.01 4.93
C GLY A 316 -2.73 3.32 4.72
N ILE A 317 -2.77 4.17 5.75
CA ILE A 317 -3.36 5.51 5.71
C ILE A 317 -2.22 6.52 5.82
N ALA A 318 -1.93 7.19 4.69
CA ALA A 318 -0.76 8.05 4.54
C ALA A 318 -1.16 9.50 4.20
N ASN A 319 -0.53 10.47 4.88
CA ASN A 319 -0.63 11.87 4.52
C ASN A 319 0.51 12.27 3.57
N ARG A 320 0.20 12.28 2.26
CA ARG A 320 1.15 12.52 1.15
C ARG A 320 1.31 14.00 0.77
N THR A 321 0.74 14.91 1.57
CA THR A 321 0.70 16.36 1.30
C THR A 321 0.22 16.65 -0.13
N ASP A 322 0.93 17.51 -0.86
CA ASP A 322 0.72 17.86 -2.25
C ASP A 322 1.70 17.14 -3.22
N TYR A 323 2.47 16.15 -2.73
CA TYR A 323 3.61 15.58 -3.46
C TYR A 323 3.21 15.06 -4.84
N ASP A 324 2.20 14.18 -4.91
CA ASP A 324 1.84 13.50 -6.14
C ASP A 324 1.30 14.46 -7.21
N LEU A 325 0.41 15.38 -6.81
CA LEU A 325 -0.09 16.41 -7.72
C LEU A 325 1.04 17.32 -8.18
N ARG A 326 1.99 17.66 -7.31
CA ARG A 326 3.14 18.51 -7.66
C ARG A 326 4.06 17.81 -8.66
N GLN A 327 4.40 16.55 -8.43
CA GLN A 327 5.22 15.75 -9.34
C GLN A 327 4.59 15.66 -10.73
N HIS A 328 3.28 15.38 -10.82
CA HIS A 328 2.58 15.29 -12.11
C HIS A 328 2.43 16.66 -12.78
N MET A 329 2.17 17.72 -12.03
CA MET A 329 2.12 19.08 -12.55
C MET A 329 3.48 19.50 -13.14
N ASP A 330 4.57 19.26 -12.42
CA ASP A 330 5.93 19.60 -12.87
C ASP A 330 6.36 18.78 -14.08
N ALA A 331 6.04 17.47 -14.10
CA ALA A 331 6.42 16.58 -15.20
C ALA A 331 5.58 16.75 -16.47
N SER A 332 4.29 17.09 -16.34
CA SER A 332 3.36 17.22 -17.47
C SER A 332 3.20 18.65 -17.99
N GLY A 333 3.52 19.66 -17.17
CA GLY A 333 3.24 21.07 -17.43
C GLY A 333 1.77 21.47 -17.34
N GLN A 334 0.88 20.58 -16.86
CA GLN A 334 -0.55 20.86 -16.71
C GLN A 334 -0.87 21.44 -15.32
N ASP A 335 -1.73 22.46 -15.24
CA ASP A 335 -2.04 23.15 -13.98
C ASP A 335 -3.08 22.40 -13.12
N LEU A 336 -2.61 21.69 -12.11
CA LEU A 336 -3.45 20.93 -11.18
C LEU A 336 -3.97 21.75 -9.98
N ARG A 337 -3.64 23.04 -9.85
CA ARG A 337 -3.98 23.86 -8.67
C ARG A 337 -5.44 24.31 -8.61
N LEU A 338 -6.13 24.03 -7.52
CA LEU A 338 -7.48 24.55 -7.31
C LEU A 338 -7.47 26.07 -7.07
N PHE A 339 -8.59 26.73 -7.39
CA PHE A 339 -8.78 28.15 -7.11
C PHE A 339 -9.55 28.31 -5.80
N ASP A 340 -9.02 29.13 -4.90
CA ASP A 340 -9.67 29.50 -3.65
C ASP A 340 -10.47 30.79 -3.86
N GLU A 341 -11.78 30.71 -3.65
CA GLU A 341 -12.69 31.85 -3.81
C GLU A 341 -12.51 32.92 -2.73
N GLU A 342 -12.01 32.58 -1.54
CA GLU A 342 -11.79 33.52 -0.44
C GLU A 342 -10.50 34.31 -0.64
N THR A 343 -9.40 33.62 -0.90
CA THR A 343 -8.07 34.24 -1.09
C THR A 343 -7.86 34.78 -2.49
N LYS A 344 -8.66 34.34 -3.47
CA LYS A 344 -8.48 34.60 -4.92
C LYS A 344 -7.14 34.10 -5.45
N GLU A 345 -6.55 33.11 -4.79
CA GLU A 345 -5.28 32.51 -5.17
C GLU A 345 -5.47 31.06 -5.64
N LYS A 346 -4.48 30.55 -6.38
CA LYS A 346 -4.40 29.14 -6.74
C LYS A 346 -3.52 28.41 -5.74
N PHE A 347 -3.99 27.29 -5.24
CA PHE A 347 -3.24 26.42 -4.33
C PHE A 347 -3.24 24.98 -4.83
N LEU A 348 -2.28 24.20 -4.36
CA LEU A 348 -2.25 22.76 -4.59
C LEU A 348 -2.74 22.04 -3.34
#